data_AF-A0A964NLW5-F1
#
_entry.id   AF-A0A964NLW5-F1
#
_cell.length_a   1.000
_cell.length_b   1.000
_cell.length_c   1.000
_cell.angle_alpha   90.00
_cell.angle_beta   90.00
_cell.angle_gamma   90.00
#
_symmetry.space_group_name_H-M   'P 1'
#
loop_
_entity.id
_entity.type
_entity.pdbx_description
1 polymer ?
#
loop_
_entity_poly.entity_id
_entity_poly.type
_entity_poly.pdbx_seq_one_letter_code
_entity_poly.pdbx_strand_id
1 'polypeptide(L)'
;MWHLSWRANGDRFDVGLLANRALARGARVLWLEQPAGRAESGDYLIDGPVDPGAAAAELGLSLSRWEGRAPADALPLARPCLSLFAGEASAYPYFAYYSLSLARLGLAYTPADGKEIAAGALDHANIFVIPGGFATWGFDQAENAPGADAQARDFLARGGAAIGSCGGAFYLSAGRPGWTGSVNAVPRYTHEYLSTGVGVVGLDLAPGRLTLGCPDVMEMPYYHGPVHDLVGPEAQVVARFRDLRFSGRLGIENPLDPALFESDMKGRPAVIEASGPRGRAILFSPHPEMGDLLRKYMSLDGYVRKYLPIRGRKVMDETLTFYRSLDAPCFRLVLNAAHALASDRLPAAEPNVRPADKAELADGLARLKSSIGQSCDRLGIPDDDGFDGLVHDIARRLRADLDGALDGLASPLARLVQGDAWAAQIAQSWSHVAAHAETSLQADRQSNRPIAAKLLGIELAIRLAQAWGLLARADLACVSRA
;
A
#
# COMPACT_ATOMS: atom_id res chain seq x y z
N MET A 1 12.35 -18.90 -20.27
CA MET A 1 11.47 -18.75 -19.10
C MET A 1 12.15 -19.20 -17.82
N TRP A 2 12.05 -18.35 -16.80
CA TRP A 2 12.47 -18.60 -15.42
C TRP A 2 11.23 -18.70 -14.54
N HIS A 3 11.21 -19.64 -13.59
CA HIS A 3 10.17 -19.77 -12.58
C HIS A 3 10.65 -19.09 -11.29
N LEU A 4 9.84 -18.12 -10.85
CA LEU A 4 10.01 -17.38 -9.62
C LEU A 4 8.89 -17.78 -8.65
N SER A 5 9.26 -18.56 -7.63
CA SER A 5 8.32 -19.13 -6.66
C SER A 5 8.24 -18.32 -5.37
N TRP A 6 7.04 -18.13 -4.83
CA TRP A 6 6.83 -17.53 -3.50
C TRP A 6 7.42 -18.40 -2.40
N ARG A 7 7.00 -19.67 -2.35
CA ARG A 7 7.40 -20.61 -1.31
C ARG A 7 8.90 -20.88 -1.28
N ALA A 8 9.54 -21.03 -2.44
CA ALA A 8 11.00 -21.23 -2.52
C ALA A 8 11.80 -20.02 -2.01
N ASN A 9 11.15 -18.84 -1.94
CA ASN A 9 11.73 -17.59 -1.48
C ASN A 9 11.19 -17.13 -0.12
N GLY A 10 10.51 -18.02 0.62
CA GLY A 10 10.01 -17.77 1.97
C GLY A 10 8.84 -16.78 2.03
N ASP A 11 8.03 -16.75 0.97
CA ASP A 11 6.85 -15.87 0.81
C ASP A 11 7.18 -14.37 0.97
N ARG A 12 8.41 -13.99 0.65
CA ARG A 12 8.87 -12.59 0.68
C ARG A 12 8.30 -11.82 -0.50
N PHE A 13 7.88 -10.58 -0.25
CA PHE A 13 7.36 -9.69 -1.32
C PHE A 13 8.42 -9.26 -2.34
N ASP A 14 9.69 -9.56 -2.12
CA ASP A 14 10.76 -9.41 -3.11
C ASP A 14 10.46 -10.20 -4.39
N VAL A 15 9.71 -11.31 -4.29
CA VAL A 15 9.20 -12.07 -5.42
C VAL A 15 8.28 -11.22 -6.31
N GLY A 16 7.26 -10.59 -5.72
CA GLY A 16 6.35 -9.69 -6.43
C GLY A 16 7.06 -8.44 -6.95
N LEU A 17 8.00 -7.91 -6.15
CA LEU A 17 8.83 -6.76 -6.52
C LEU A 17 9.63 -7.04 -7.80
N LEU A 18 10.36 -8.16 -7.85
CA LEU A 18 11.14 -8.56 -9.03
C LEU A 18 10.24 -8.79 -10.25
N ALA A 19 9.11 -9.49 -10.09
CA ALA A 19 8.16 -9.73 -11.18
C ALA A 19 7.65 -8.41 -11.78
N ASN A 20 7.26 -7.45 -10.95
CA ASN A 20 6.79 -6.14 -11.41
C ASN A 20 7.90 -5.31 -12.06
N ARG A 21 9.14 -5.35 -11.56
CA ARG A 21 10.26 -4.65 -12.20
C ARG A 21 10.66 -5.28 -13.52
N ALA A 22 10.72 -6.61 -13.62
CA ALA A 22 10.96 -7.30 -14.88
C ALA A 22 9.89 -6.92 -15.91
N LEU A 23 8.61 -6.92 -15.51
CA LEU A 23 7.49 -6.48 -16.36
C LEU A 23 7.63 -5.03 -16.81
N ALA A 24 7.97 -4.10 -15.90
CA ALA A 24 8.20 -2.70 -16.23
C ALA A 24 9.35 -2.51 -17.24
N ARG A 25 10.35 -3.40 -17.21
CA ARG A 25 11.51 -3.44 -18.13
C ARG A 25 11.28 -4.28 -19.39
N GLY A 26 10.02 -4.61 -19.69
CA GLY A 26 9.62 -5.24 -20.96
C GLY A 26 9.79 -6.75 -20.99
N ALA A 27 10.07 -7.39 -19.86
CA ALA A 27 9.92 -8.84 -19.76
C ALA A 27 8.45 -9.23 -19.85
N ARG A 28 8.18 -10.36 -20.50
CA ARG A 28 6.88 -11.03 -20.43
C ARG A 28 6.82 -11.77 -19.09
N VAL A 29 5.86 -11.39 -18.26
CA VAL A 29 5.60 -12.06 -16.98
C VAL A 29 4.26 -12.75 -17.05
N LEU A 30 4.24 -14.05 -16.76
CA LEU A 30 3.04 -14.85 -16.64
C LEU A 30 2.77 -15.14 -15.16
N TRP A 31 1.53 -14.98 -14.74
CA TRP A 31 1.05 -15.26 -13.40
C TRP A 31 0.25 -16.56 -13.39
N LEU A 32 0.60 -17.50 -12.51
CA LEU A 32 -0.01 -18.83 -12.49
C LEU A 32 -1.27 -18.82 -11.62
N GLU A 33 -2.45 -19.01 -12.23
CA GLU A 33 -3.70 -19.11 -11.47
C GLU A 33 -3.85 -20.47 -10.79
N GLN A 34 -3.44 -21.56 -11.46
CA GLN A 34 -3.44 -22.90 -10.89
C GLN A 34 -2.03 -23.44 -10.69
N PRO A 35 -1.85 -24.39 -9.75
CA PRO A 35 -0.59 -25.12 -9.62
C PRO A 35 -0.25 -25.88 -10.91
N ALA A 36 1.03 -25.88 -11.28
CA ALA A 36 1.53 -26.61 -12.44
C ALA A 36 2.90 -27.23 -12.17
N GLY A 37 2.98 -28.56 -12.18
CA GLY A 37 4.21 -29.28 -11.86
C GLY A 37 4.68 -29.01 -10.43
N ARG A 38 5.78 -28.25 -10.29
CA ARG A 38 6.32 -27.81 -8.99
C ARG A 38 5.94 -26.36 -8.63
N ALA A 39 5.29 -25.63 -9.54
CA ALA A 39 4.84 -24.27 -9.28
C ALA A 39 3.50 -24.27 -8.55
N GLU A 40 3.36 -23.31 -7.64
CA GLU A 40 2.14 -23.08 -6.87
C GLU A 40 1.30 -21.96 -7.50
N SER A 41 0.03 -21.89 -7.11
CA SER A 41 -0.83 -20.78 -7.49
C SER A 41 -0.26 -19.46 -6.96
N GLY A 42 -0.18 -18.45 -7.81
CA GLY A 42 0.38 -17.15 -7.51
C GLY A 42 1.85 -16.95 -7.89
N ASP A 43 2.56 -18.02 -8.30
CA ASP A 43 3.93 -17.96 -8.80
C ASP A 43 4.03 -17.25 -10.16
N TYR A 44 5.26 -16.87 -10.55
CA TYR A 44 5.53 -16.18 -11.81
C TYR A 44 6.43 -16.99 -12.75
N LEU A 45 6.15 -16.90 -14.05
CA LEU A 45 7.09 -17.28 -15.11
C LEU A 45 7.56 -16.01 -15.82
N ILE A 46 8.88 -15.80 -15.91
CA ILE A 46 9.49 -14.60 -16.50
C ILE A 46 10.25 -14.98 -17.78
N ASP A 47 9.99 -14.27 -18.86
CA ASP A 47 10.64 -14.44 -20.16
C ASP A 47 10.97 -13.09 -20.79
N GLY A 48 12.00 -13.00 -21.62
CA GLY A 48 12.29 -11.79 -22.40
C GLY A 48 13.69 -11.22 -22.18
N PRO A 49 13.88 -9.91 -22.44
CA PRO A 49 15.21 -9.31 -22.60
C PRO A 49 15.94 -8.99 -21.29
N VAL A 50 15.24 -9.08 -20.16
CA VAL A 50 15.83 -8.90 -18.83
C VAL A 50 16.50 -10.20 -18.41
N ASP A 51 17.68 -10.13 -17.78
CA ASP A 51 18.24 -11.28 -17.05
C ASP A 51 17.70 -11.29 -15.62
N PRO A 52 16.62 -12.05 -15.33
CA PRO A 52 16.09 -12.11 -13.98
C PRO A 52 17.06 -12.80 -13.01
N GLY A 53 18.09 -13.53 -13.50
CA GLY A 53 19.11 -14.18 -12.67
C GLY A 53 19.94 -13.18 -11.89
N ALA A 54 20.50 -12.18 -12.57
CA ALA A 54 21.27 -11.11 -11.92
C ALA A 54 20.40 -10.31 -10.94
N ALA A 55 19.18 -9.95 -11.35
CA ALA A 55 18.24 -9.22 -10.49
C ALA A 55 17.76 -10.05 -9.29
N ALA A 56 17.55 -11.36 -9.45
CA ALA A 56 17.26 -12.25 -8.34
C ALA A 56 18.43 -12.36 -7.38
N ALA A 57 19.66 -12.51 -7.87
CA ALA A 57 20.85 -12.58 -7.02
C ALA A 57 21.04 -11.33 -6.15
N GLU A 58 20.84 -10.13 -6.74
CA GLU A 58 20.88 -8.85 -6.01
C GLU A 58 19.85 -8.79 -4.86
N LEU A 59 18.68 -9.40 -5.05
CA LEU A 59 17.61 -9.47 -4.04
C LEU A 59 17.72 -10.72 -3.13
N GLY A 60 18.75 -11.55 -3.31
CA GLY A 60 18.91 -12.82 -2.62
C GLY A 60 17.75 -13.78 -2.89
N LEU A 61 17.21 -13.79 -4.10
CA LEU A 61 16.13 -14.67 -4.55
C LEU A 61 16.67 -15.87 -5.31
N SER A 62 15.98 -16.99 -5.15
CA SER A 62 16.21 -18.21 -5.91
C SER A 62 15.27 -18.26 -7.11
N LEU A 63 15.84 -18.55 -8.28
CA LEU A 63 15.12 -18.83 -9.51
C LEU A 63 15.39 -20.26 -9.95
N SER A 64 14.41 -20.88 -10.60
CA SER A 64 14.60 -22.16 -11.28
C SER A 64 14.27 -22.04 -12.76
N ARG A 65 14.88 -22.88 -13.59
CA ARG A 65 14.56 -22.91 -15.03
C ARG A 65 13.21 -23.59 -15.23
N TRP A 66 12.32 -22.96 -15.98
CA TRP A 66 11.07 -23.62 -16.38
C TRP A 66 11.29 -24.44 -17.63
N GLU A 67 11.11 -25.75 -17.52
CA GLU A 67 11.22 -26.70 -18.63
C GLU A 67 9.83 -26.95 -19.24
N GLY A 68 9.67 -26.59 -20.52
CA GLY A 68 8.43 -26.82 -21.26
C GLY A 68 7.68 -25.54 -21.60
N ARG A 69 6.45 -25.73 -22.10
CA ARG A 69 5.55 -24.62 -22.44
C ARG A 69 4.94 -24.03 -21.16
N ALA A 70 4.56 -22.75 -21.22
CA ALA A 70 3.79 -22.15 -20.15
C ALA A 70 2.44 -22.88 -20.02
N PRO A 71 1.91 -23.07 -18.79
CA PRO A 71 0.57 -23.60 -18.58
C PRO A 71 -0.48 -22.80 -19.36
N ALA A 72 -1.53 -23.46 -19.86
CA ALA A 72 -2.54 -22.83 -20.69
C ALA A 72 -3.38 -21.77 -19.95
N ASP A 73 -3.46 -21.90 -18.63
CA ASP A 73 -4.15 -21.03 -17.68
C ASP A 73 -3.21 -19.98 -17.04
N ALA A 74 -1.95 -19.91 -17.45
CA ALA A 74 -1.05 -18.85 -17.03
C ALA A 74 -1.45 -17.51 -17.66
N LEU A 75 -1.69 -16.50 -16.82
CA LEU A 75 -2.14 -15.19 -17.27
C LEU A 75 -0.96 -14.29 -17.62
N PRO A 76 -0.87 -13.75 -18.84
CA PRO A 76 0.06 -12.67 -19.11
C PRO A 76 -0.33 -11.43 -18.31
N LEU A 77 0.62 -10.89 -17.54
CA LEU A 77 0.40 -9.64 -16.83
C LEU A 77 0.59 -8.46 -17.78
N ALA A 78 -0.38 -7.55 -17.79
CA ALA A 78 -0.20 -6.21 -18.32
C ALA A 78 0.53 -5.35 -17.30
N ARG A 79 1.32 -4.38 -17.77
CA ARG A 79 2.07 -3.47 -16.89
C ARG A 79 1.10 -2.56 -16.12
N PRO A 80 1.14 -2.54 -14.77
CA PRO A 80 0.44 -1.53 -13.98
C PRO A 80 1.11 -0.15 -14.17
N CYS A 81 0.35 0.85 -14.59
CA CYS A 81 0.74 2.26 -14.58
C CYS A 81 -0.19 3.00 -13.63
N LEU A 82 0.32 3.34 -12.46
CA LEU A 82 -0.50 3.83 -11.37
C LEU A 82 -0.41 5.35 -11.23
N SER A 83 -1.55 6.00 -11.04
CA SER A 83 -1.64 7.31 -10.40
C SER A 83 -2.13 7.11 -8.97
N LEU A 84 -1.49 7.76 -8.00
CA LEU A 84 -1.87 7.71 -6.58
C LEU A 84 -2.41 9.07 -6.16
N PHE A 85 -3.65 9.12 -5.69
CA PHE A 85 -4.18 10.34 -5.10
C PHE A 85 -3.43 10.70 -3.82
N ALA A 86 -2.77 11.86 -3.81
CA ALA A 86 -1.88 12.34 -2.76
C ALA A 86 -2.01 13.86 -2.56
N GLY A 87 -3.26 14.35 -2.54
CA GLY A 87 -3.59 15.77 -2.30
C GLY A 87 -3.72 16.15 -0.83
N GLU A 88 -4.13 17.38 -0.57
CA GLU A 88 -4.30 17.92 0.78
C GLU A 88 -5.39 17.16 1.58
N ALA A 89 -6.42 16.67 0.89
CA ALA A 89 -7.52 15.95 1.50
C ALA A 89 -7.14 14.54 1.95
N SER A 90 -6.15 13.91 1.29
CA SER A 90 -5.55 12.66 1.77
C SER A 90 -4.08 12.88 2.09
N ALA A 91 -3.82 13.81 3.01
CA ALA A 91 -2.46 14.15 3.42
C ALA A 91 -1.72 12.99 4.11
N TYR A 92 -0.40 13.14 4.26
CA TYR A 92 0.41 12.22 5.06
C TYR A 92 -0.17 12.09 6.49
N PRO A 93 -0.32 10.86 7.04
CA PRO A 93 0.23 9.60 6.55
C PRO A 93 -0.68 8.78 5.61
N TYR A 94 -1.87 9.25 5.24
CA TYR A 94 -2.89 8.40 4.60
C TYR A 94 -2.46 7.86 3.23
N PHE A 95 -2.09 8.71 2.27
CA PHE A 95 -1.56 8.25 0.98
C PHE A 95 -0.23 7.49 1.12
N ALA A 96 0.52 7.78 2.19
CA ALA A 96 1.85 7.22 2.42
C ALA A 96 1.82 5.71 2.73
N TYR A 97 0.69 5.17 3.21
CA TYR A 97 0.54 3.72 3.36
C TYR A 97 0.43 3.00 2.01
N TYR A 98 -0.34 3.54 1.06
CA TYR A 98 -0.31 3.03 -0.31
C TYR A 98 1.08 3.22 -0.92
N SER A 99 1.72 4.37 -0.70
CA SER A 99 3.09 4.62 -1.13
C SER A 99 4.05 3.52 -0.66
N LEU A 100 3.98 3.15 0.63
CA LEU A 100 4.77 2.06 1.22
C LEU A 100 4.49 0.71 0.56
N SER A 101 3.23 0.31 0.51
CA SER A 101 2.84 -0.99 -0.07
C SER A 101 3.20 -1.09 -1.55
N LEU A 102 2.93 -0.06 -2.35
CA LEU A 102 3.25 -0.03 -3.79
C LEU A 102 4.76 -0.12 -4.02
N ALA A 103 5.57 0.67 -3.31
CA ALA A 103 7.01 0.60 -3.45
C ALA A 103 7.57 -0.77 -3.05
N ARG A 104 7.09 -1.33 -1.94
CA ARG A 104 7.47 -2.68 -1.50
C ARG A 104 7.13 -3.76 -2.51
N LEU A 105 6.03 -3.58 -3.25
CA LEU A 105 5.55 -4.50 -4.26
C LEU A 105 6.19 -4.27 -5.65
N GLY A 106 7.11 -3.31 -5.80
CA GLY A 106 7.75 -3.01 -7.08
C GLY A 106 6.91 -2.17 -8.05
N LEU A 107 5.79 -1.62 -7.57
CA LEU A 107 4.82 -0.86 -8.34
C LEU A 107 5.16 0.64 -8.26
N ALA A 108 5.74 1.17 -9.33
CA ALA A 108 5.95 2.61 -9.46
C ALA A 108 4.62 3.31 -9.72
N TYR A 109 4.48 4.52 -9.20
CA TYR A 109 3.29 5.34 -9.34
C TYR A 109 3.67 6.79 -9.60
N THR A 110 2.73 7.61 -10.07
CA THR A 110 2.82 9.07 -10.10
C THR A 110 1.85 9.65 -9.08
N PRO A 111 2.28 10.47 -8.11
CA PRO A 111 1.35 11.15 -7.20
C PRO A 111 0.52 12.18 -7.98
N ALA A 112 -0.74 12.38 -7.58
CA ALA A 112 -1.61 13.42 -8.13
C ALA A 112 -2.52 14.00 -7.05
N ASP A 113 -2.64 15.33 -6.99
CA ASP A 113 -3.67 16.02 -6.20
C ASP A 113 -4.97 16.26 -7.00
N GLY A 114 -5.98 16.89 -6.39
CA GLY A 114 -7.24 17.16 -7.07
C GLY A 114 -7.11 18.08 -8.29
N LYS A 115 -6.22 19.08 -8.23
CA LYS A 115 -6.01 20.04 -9.34
C LYS A 115 -5.30 19.38 -10.51
N GLU A 116 -4.31 18.55 -10.22
CA GLU A 116 -3.60 17.74 -11.22
C GLU A 116 -4.56 16.74 -11.88
N ILE A 117 -5.45 16.09 -11.11
CA ILE A 117 -6.50 15.23 -11.66
C ILE A 117 -7.43 16.02 -12.59
N ALA A 118 -7.90 17.19 -12.15
CA ALA A 118 -8.74 18.07 -12.98
C ALA A 118 -8.03 18.50 -14.28
N ALA A 119 -6.70 18.62 -14.25
CA ALA A 119 -5.85 18.96 -15.38
C ALA A 119 -5.43 17.76 -16.27
N GLY A 120 -5.90 16.53 -15.98
CA GLY A 120 -5.66 15.35 -16.81
C GLY A 120 -4.52 14.44 -16.36
N ALA A 121 -4.06 14.51 -15.10
CA ALA A 121 -2.98 13.65 -14.58
C ALA A 121 -3.25 12.13 -14.71
N LEU A 122 -4.51 11.73 -14.93
CA LEU A 122 -4.90 10.32 -15.14
C LEU A 122 -4.64 9.80 -16.57
N ASP A 123 -4.32 10.67 -17.54
CA ASP A 123 -4.17 10.27 -18.95
C ASP A 123 -2.98 9.32 -19.21
N HIS A 124 -2.02 9.25 -18.29
CA HIS A 124 -0.86 8.36 -18.39
C HIS A 124 -1.00 7.05 -17.59
N ALA A 125 -2.08 6.92 -16.80
CA ALA A 125 -2.31 5.79 -15.92
C ALA A 125 -3.27 4.77 -16.58
N ASN A 126 -3.23 3.53 -16.09
CA ASN A 126 -4.31 2.56 -16.31
C ASN A 126 -4.98 2.12 -15.01
N ILE A 127 -4.38 2.47 -13.86
CA ILE A 127 -4.94 2.25 -12.52
C ILE A 127 -4.85 3.55 -11.73
N PHE A 128 -5.94 3.93 -11.09
CA PHE A 128 -6.00 5.04 -10.14
C PHE A 128 -6.16 4.50 -8.72
N VAL A 129 -5.20 4.80 -7.84
CA VAL A 129 -5.20 4.35 -6.45
C VAL A 129 -5.68 5.47 -5.55
N ILE A 130 -6.70 5.18 -4.77
CA ILE A 130 -7.43 6.16 -3.96
C ILE A 130 -7.36 5.75 -2.48
N PRO A 131 -6.49 6.38 -1.67
CA PRO A 131 -6.40 6.15 -0.24
C PRO A 131 -7.67 6.55 0.52
N GLY A 132 -7.74 6.24 1.81
CA GLY A 132 -8.66 6.90 2.74
C GLY A 132 -8.21 8.32 3.11
N GLY A 133 -8.74 8.84 4.21
CA GLY A 133 -8.26 10.09 4.83
C GLY A 133 -8.96 11.37 4.38
N PHE A 134 -9.78 11.32 3.32
CA PHE A 134 -10.54 12.48 2.83
C PHE A 134 -12.04 12.37 3.14
N ALA A 135 -12.71 13.52 3.20
CA ALA A 135 -14.15 13.56 3.41
C ALA A 135 -14.91 12.96 2.22
N THR A 136 -16.00 12.25 2.46
CA THR A 136 -16.74 11.48 1.44
C THR A 136 -17.63 12.34 0.53
N TRP A 137 -17.14 13.51 0.11
CA TRP A 137 -17.87 14.51 -0.69
C TRP A 137 -17.41 14.62 -2.15
N GLY A 138 -16.45 13.78 -2.57
CA GLY A 138 -15.80 13.87 -3.87
C GLY A 138 -14.57 14.78 -3.85
N PHE A 139 -13.71 14.66 -4.86
CA PHE A 139 -12.46 15.41 -4.94
C PHE A 139 -12.68 16.89 -5.21
N ASP A 140 -13.71 17.26 -5.97
CA ASP A 140 -13.99 18.67 -6.29
C ASP A 140 -14.14 19.49 -5.00
N GLN A 141 -14.87 18.93 -4.02
CA GLN A 141 -15.09 19.56 -2.72
C GLN A 141 -13.91 19.37 -1.78
N ALA A 142 -13.33 18.17 -1.73
CA ALA A 142 -12.28 17.84 -0.78
C ALA A 142 -10.96 18.59 -1.06
N GLU A 143 -10.66 18.85 -2.34
CA GLU A 143 -9.42 19.50 -2.80
C GLU A 143 -9.64 20.93 -3.33
N ASN A 144 -10.89 21.42 -3.30
CA ASN A 144 -11.29 22.66 -3.98
C ASN A 144 -10.81 22.69 -5.45
N ALA A 145 -11.09 21.60 -6.17
CA ALA A 145 -10.58 21.32 -7.51
C ALA A 145 -11.71 20.98 -8.50
N PRO A 146 -12.49 21.98 -8.97
CA PRO A 146 -13.61 21.74 -9.87
C PRO A 146 -13.22 20.94 -11.12
N GLY A 147 -13.94 19.86 -11.39
CA GLY A 147 -13.72 18.98 -12.55
C GLY A 147 -12.88 17.74 -12.26
N ALA A 148 -12.27 17.60 -11.09
CA ALA A 148 -11.53 16.40 -10.70
C ALA A 148 -12.44 15.15 -10.70
N ASP A 149 -13.66 15.27 -10.17
CA ASP A 149 -14.65 14.18 -10.14
C ASP A 149 -15.14 13.80 -11.53
N ALA A 150 -15.21 14.77 -12.46
CA ALA A 150 -15.53 14.50 -13.86
C ALA A 150 -14.39 13.73 -14.54
N GLN A 151 -13.14 14.17 -14.35
CA GLN A 151 -11.96 13.49 -14.89
C GLN A 151 -11.80 12.06 -14.37
N ALA A 152 -12.03 11.83 -13.08
CA ALA A 152 -12.00 10.48 -12.51
C ALA A 152 -13.07 9.56 -13.13
N ARG A 153 -14.30 10.06 -13.32
CA ARG A 153 -15.37 9.30 -14.00
C ARG A 153 -15.03 9.01 -15.46
N ASP A 154 -14.50 9.98 -16.19
CA ASP A 154 -14.14 9.83 -17.59
C ASP A 154 -12.97 8.85 -17.78
N PHE A 155 -11.98 8.89 -16.89
CA PHE A 155 -10.90 7.90 -16.84
C PHE A 155 -11.43 6.46 -16.70
N LEU A 156 -12.34 6.24 -15.75
CA LEU A 156 -12.94 4.91 -15.51
C LEU A 156 -13.83 4.47 -16.68
N ALA A 157 -14.63 5.38 -17.24
CA ALA A 157 -15.49 5.11 -18.40
C ALA A 157 -14.70 4.74 -19.66
N ARG A 158 -13.49 5.30 -19.86
CA ARG A 158 -12.61 4.99 -20.99
C ARG A 158 -11.80 3.70 -20.84
N GLY A 159 -12.01 2.93 -19.76
CA GLY A 159 -11.36 1.62 -19.55
C GLY A 159 -10.28 1.60 -18.48
N GLY A 160 -10.00 2.74 -17.85
CA GLY A 160 -9.21 2.83 -16.62
C GLY A 160 -9.83 2.00 -15.49
N ALA A 161 -9.00 1.71 -14.49
CA ALA A 161 -9.41 0.95 -13.31
C ALA A 161 -9.06 1.69 -12.02
N ALA A 162 -9.70 1.36 -10.90
CA ALA A 162 -9.37 1.94 -9.60
C ALA A 162 -9.21 0.93 -8.47
N ILE A 163 -8.33 1.27 -7.52
CA ILE A 163 -8.22 0.61 -6.22
C ILE A 163 -8.56 1.66 -5.17
N GLY A 164 -9.55 1.40 -4.31
CA GLY A 164 -9.94 2.33 -3.25
C GLY A 164 -9.96 1.67 -1.88
N SER A 165 -9.37 2.28 -0.85
CA SER A 165 -9.58 1.90 0.56
C SER A 165 -10.35 2.98 1.31
N CYS A 166 -11.23 2.60 2.25
CA CYS A 166 -12.01 3.51 3.09
C CYS A 166 -12.67 4.67 2.31
N GLY A 167 -12.16 5.90 2.39
CA GLY A 167 -12.63 7.07 1.64
C GLY A 167 -12.65 6.84 0.13
N GLY A 168 -11.61 6.22 -0.42
CA GLY A 168 -11.58 5.80 -1.83
C GLY A 168 -12.63 4.73 -2.14
N ALA A 169 -12.90 3.82 -1.22
CA ALA A 169 -13.96 2.83 -1.40
C ALA A 169 -15.37 3.46 -1.36
N PHE A 170 -15.60 4.45 -0.49
CA PHE A 170 -16.80 5.28 -0.52
C PHE A 170 -16.93 6.00 -1.86
N TYR A 171 -15.88 6.68 -2.29
CA TYR A 171 -15.89 7.47 -3.53
C TYR A 171 -16.21 6.64 -4.79
N LEU A 172 -15.76 5.39 -4.85
CA LEU A 172 -16.04 4.48 -5.96
C LEU A 172 -17.42 3.81 -5.86
N SER A 173 -18.07 3.85 -4.70
CA SER A 173 -19.38 3.27 -4.44
C SER A 173 -20.51 4.11 -5.05
N ALA A 174 -21.70 3.53 -5.13
CA ALA A 174 -22.93 4.26 -5.45
C ALA A 174 -23.55 4.85 -4.17
N GLY A 175 -24.46 5.82 -4.34
CA GLY A 175 -25.35 6.27 -3.27
C GLY A 175 -25.21 7.72 -2.84
N ARG A 176 -24.23 8.49 -3.36
CA ARG A 176 -24.15 9.93 -3.12
C ARG A 176 -23.75 10.73 -4.37
N PRO A 177 -24.19 12.01 -4.47
CA PRO A 177 -23.61 12.95 -5.41
C PRO A 177 -22.10 13.13 -5.19
N GLY A 178 -21.35 13.34 -6.27
CA GLY A 178 -19.89 13.49 -6.23
C GLY A 178 -19.12 12.17 -6.26
N TRP A 179 -19.73 11.04 -5.86
CA TRP A 179 -19.12 9.72 -6.00
C TRP A 179 -19.18 9.25 -7.46
N THR A 180 -18.22 8.42 -7.87
CA THR A 180 -18.17 7.93 -9.26
C THR A 180 -19.29 6.95 -9.57
N GLY A 181 -19.75 6.20 -8.56
CA GLY A 181 -20.73 5.13 -8.74
C GLY A 181 -20.24 4.03 -9.69
N SER A 182 -18.92 3.85 -9.78
CA SER A 182 -18.27 2.83 -10.62
C SER A 182 -18.59 1.42 -10.15
N VAL A 183 -18.82 1.26 -8.85
CA VAL A 183 -19.34 0.03 -8.26
C VAL A 183 -20.76 0.27 -7.80
N ASN A 184 -21.68 -0.55 -8.28
CA ASN A 184 -23.07 -0.55 -7.82
C ASN A 184 -23.17 -1.22 -6.44
N ALA A 185 -22.50 -0.67 -5.44
CA ALA A 185 -22.59 -1.08 -4.05
C ALA A 185 -22.92 0.16 -3.22
N VAL A 186 -23.87 0.02 -2.28
CA VAL A 186 -24.33 1.14 -1.44
C VAL A 186 -23.90 0.90 0.00
N PRO A 187 -23.05 1.79 0.56
CA PRO A 187 -22.69 1.74 1.97
C PRO A 187 -23.90 2.04 2.87
N ARG A 188 -23.96 1.35 4.01
CA ARG A 188 -24.95 1.54 5.07
C ARG A 188 -24.89 2.94 5.67
N TYR A 189 -23.67 3.41 5.96
CA TYR A 189 -23.40 4.74 6.48
C TYR A 189 -22.75 5.58 5.39
N THR A 190 -23.38 6.67 4.98
CA THR A 190 -22.87 7.51 3.89
C THR A 190 -22.43 8.90 4.37
N HIS A 191 -23.13 9.48 5.35
CA HIS A 191 -22.81 10.77 5.97
C HIS A 191 -22.03 10.58 7.28
N GLU A 192 -22.54 9.76 8.19
CA GLU A 192 -21.93 9.44 9.49
C GLU A 192 -20.90 8.31 9.36
N TYR A 193 -20.06 8.32 8.32
CA TYR A 193 -19.16 7.20 8.00
C TYR A 193 -18.18 6.84 9.14
N LEU A 194 -17.85 7.81 10.00
CA LEU A 194 -17.03 7.60 11.19
C LEU A 194 -17.72 6.69 12.24
N SER A 195 -19.03 6.49 12.20
CA SER A 195 -19.78 5.70 13.21
C SER A 195 -19.28 4.26 13.39
N THR A 196 -18.61 3.71 12.38
CA THR A 196 -18.10 2.34 12.36
C THR A 196 -16.80 2.14 13.13
N GLY A 197 -16.13 3.21 13.56
CA GLY A 197 -14.98 3.11 14.46
C GLY A 197 -13.68 2.55 13.85
N VAL A 198 -12.73 2.24 14.75
CA VAL A 198 -11.36 1.81 14.45
C VAL A 198 -11.04 0.48 15.14
N GLY A 199 -10.41 -0.46 14.44
CA GLY A 199 -10.04 -1.77 15.00
C GLY A 199 -9.20 -2.63 14.08
N VAL A 200 -8.89 -3.85 14.51
CA VAL A 200 -8.35 -4.90 13.64
C VAL A 200 -9.43 -5.94 13.43
N VAL A 201 -9.76 -6.19 12.17
CA VAL A 201 -10.81 -7.14 11.77
C VAL A 201 -10.19 -8.35 11.09
N GLY A 202 -10.78 -9.52 11.31
CA GLY A 202 -10.54 -10.70 10.48
C GLY A 202 -11.54 -10.73 9.33
N LEU A 203 -11.07 -11.12 8.15
CA LEU A 203 -11.90 -11.30 6.96
C LEU A 203 -11.84 -12.75 6.49
N ASP A 204 -12.99 -13.30 6.10
CA ASP A 204 -13.04 -14.54 5.32
C ASP A 204 -12.85 -14.20 3.84
N LEU A 205 -11.83 -14.77 3.21
CA LEU A 205 -11.48 -14.56 1.82
C LEU A 205 -12.15 -15.63 0.93
N ALA A 206 -12.83 -15.20 -0.13
CA ALA A 206 -13.35 -16.10 -1.15
C ALA A 206 -12.23 -16.51 -2.12
N PRO A 207 -12.19 -17.78 -2.59
CA PRO A 207 -11.23 -18.18 -3.61
C PRO A 207 -11.38 -17.36 -4.89
N GLY A 208 -10.26 -16.89 -5.45
CA GLY A 208 -10.23 -16.14 -6.69
C GLY A 208 -8.90 -15.44 -6.93
N ARG A 209 -8.80 -14.71 -8.05
CA ARG A 209 -7.57 -13.99 -8.45
C ARG A 209 -7.04 -13.07 -7.38
N LEU A 210 -7.93 -12.34 -6.70
CA LEU A 210 -7.53 -11.42 -5.64
C LEU A 210 -6.95 -12.11 -4.40
N THR A 211 -7.23 -13.39 -4.20
CA THR A 211 -6.85 -14.13 -2.99
C THR A 211 -5.78 -15.18 -3.26
N LEU A 212 -5.17 -15.21 -4.46
CA LEU A 212 -4.07 -16.12 -4.79
C LEU A 212 -2.87 -15.90 -3.86
N GLY A 213 -2.45 -16.98 -3.20
CA GLY A 213 -1.38 -16.97 -2.20
C GLY A 213 -1.73 -16.24 -0.89
N CYS A 214 -3.00 -15.89 -0.67
CA CYS A 214 -3.48 -15.40 0.62
C CYS A 214 -3.95 -16.56 1.50
N PRO A 215 -3.86 -16.44 2.84
CA PRO A 215 -4.57 -17.33 3.75
C PRO A 215 -6.10 -17.16 3.62
N ASP A 216 -6.86 -18.19 3.97
CA ASP A 216 -8.34 -18.15 3.97
C ASP A 216 -8.90 -17.05 4.88
N VAL A 217 -8.18 -16.73 5.95
CA VAL A 217 -8.52 -15.66 6.90
C VAL A 217 -7.39 -14.65 6.95
N MET A 218 -7.72 -13.38 6.77
CA MET A 218 -6.76 -12.29 6.79
C MET A 218 -7.14 -11.25 7.84
N GLU A 219 -6.17 -10.86 8.67
CA GLU A 219 -6.34 -9.76 9.62
C GLU A 219 -5.88 -8.44 8.99
N MET A 220 -6.67 -7.39 9.15
CA MET A 220 -6.36 -6.07 8.61
C MET A 220 -6.74 -4.94 9.56
N PRO A 221 -6.01 -3.81 9.53
CA PRO A 221 -6.53 -2.57 10.09
C PRO A 221 -7.84 -2.17 9.43
N TYR A 222 -8.78 -1.72 10.24
CA TYR A 222 -10.04 -1.12 9.82
C TYR A 222 -10.16 0.27 10.41
N TYR A 223 -10.51 1.24 9.58
CA TYR A 223 -10.55 2.65 9.94
C TYR A 223 -11.72 3.34 9.23
N HIS A 224 -12.92 3.24 9.80
CA HIS A 224 -14.12 3.89 9.29
C HIS A 224 -14.55 3.55 7.85
N GLY A 225 -14.09 2.41 7.32
CA GLY A 225 -14.39 2.04 5.93
C GLY A 225 -15.86 1.70 5.69
N PRO A 226 -16.32 1.71 4.43
CA PRO A 226 -17.71 1.43 4.12
C PRO A 226 -18.13 0.02 4.55
N VAL A 227 -19.34 -0.10 5.07
CA VAL A 227 -20.01 -1.39 5.28
C VAL A 227 -21.14 -1.46 4.25
N HIS A 228 -21.02 -2.32 3.25
CA HIS A 228 -21.98 -2.36 2.14
C HIS A 228 -23.20 -3.22 2.48
N ASP A 229 -24.39 -2.63 2.38
CA ASP A 229 -25.65 -3.34 2.57
C ASP A 229 -26.15 -3.98 1.27
N LEU A 230 -25.92 -3.30 0.15
CA LEU A 230 -26.35 -3.72 -1.18
C LEU A 230 -25.14 -3.83 -2.09
N VAL A 231 -25.04 -4.94 -2.82
CA VAL A 231 -24.05 -5.18 -3.86
C VAL A 231 -24.80 -5.63 -5.11
N GLY A 232 -24.65 -4.87 -6.19
CA GLY A 232 -25.29 -5.11 -7.47
C GLY A 232 -24.68 -6.29 -8.22
N PRO A 233 -25.33 -6.76 -9.30
CA PRO A 233 -24.96 -7.99 -10.01
C PRO A 233 -23.60 -7.92 -10.74
N GLU A 234 -23.11 -6.72 -11.06
CA GLU A 234 -21.81 -6.49 -11.74
C GLU A 234 -20.61 -6.50 -10.76
N ALA A 235 -20.87 -6.83 -9.49
CA ALA A 235 -19.89 -6.80 -8.42
C ALA A 235 -19.82 -8.15 -7.70
N GLN A 236 -18.60 -8.64 -7.48
CA GLN A 236 -18.28 -9.84 -6.76
C GLN A 236 -17.77 -9.51 -5.36
N VAL A 237 -18.32 -10.18 -4.34
CA VAL A 237 -17.80 -10.10 -2.97
C VAL A 237 -16.59 -11.00 -2.86
N VAL A 238 -15.43 -10.41 -2.60
CA VAL A 238 -14.12 -11.09 -2.51
C VAL A 238 -13.82 -11.46 -1.07
N ALA A 239 -14.27 -10.66 -0.11
CA ALA A 239 -14.11 -10.93 1.31
C ALA A 239 -15.29 -10.42 2.12
N ARG A 240 -15.52 -11.06 3.27
CA ARG A 240 -16.54 -10.67 4.25
C ARG A 240 -15.93 -10.46 5.62
N PHE A 241 -16.48 -9.53 6.40
CA PHE A 241 -16.09 -9.36 7.80
C PHE A 241 -16.43 -10.63 8.59
N ARG A 242 -15.46 -11.19 9.30
CA ARG A 242 -15.60 -12.42 10.09
C ARG A 242 -15.71 -12.12 11.58
N ASP A 243 -14.70 -11.45 12.13
CA ASP A 243 -14.59 -11.15 13.55
C ASP A 243 -13.84 -9.83 13.80
N LEU A 244 -14.09 -9.25 14.98
CA LEU A 244 -13.31 -8.15 15.54
C LEU A 244 -12.21 -8.74 16.43
N ARG A 245 -10.95 -8.53 16.07
CA ARG A 245 -9.79 -9.02 16.84
C ARG A 245 -9.54 -8.16 18.06
N PHE A 246 -9.55 -6.85 17.86
CA PHE A 246 -9.54 -5.86 18.94
C PHE A 246 -9.92 -4.47 18.42
N SER A 247 -10.50 -3.65 19.28
CA SER A 247 -10.78 -2.25 19.00
C SER A 247 -9.51 -1.41 19.15
N GLY A 248 -9.31 -0.43 18.26
CA GLY A 248 -8.17 0.49 18.31
C GLY A 248 -8.62 1.93 18.55
N ARG A 249 -7.69 2.78 18.99
CA ARG A 249 -7.93 4.21 19.26
C ARG A 249 -6.90 5.12 18.59
N LEU A 250 -6.04 4.52 17.77
CA LEU A 250 -4.88 5.20 17.23
C LEU A 250 -5.29 6.25 16.19
N GLY A 251 -5.07 7.52 16.49
CA GLY A 251 -5.34 8.66 15.59
C GLY A 251 -6.73 9.27 15.72
N ILE A 252 -7.77 8.46 15.98
CA ILE A 252 -9.14 8.91 16.21
C ILE A 252 -9.69 8.14 17.43
N GLU A 253 -10.18 8.88 18.42
CA GLU A 253 -10.77 8.35 19.65
C GLU A 253 -12.20 7.83 19.39
N ASN A 254 -12.30 6.80 18.56
CA ASN A 254 -13.56 6.16 18.18
C ASN A 254 -13.33 4.66 17.94
N PRO A 255 -13.13 3.87 19.00
CA PRO A 255 -12.92 2.44 18.88
C PRO A 255 -14.15 1.75 18.29
N LEU A 256 -13.93 0.80 17.38
CA LEU A 256 -14.99 -0.04 16.84
C LEU A 256 -15.59 -0.87 17.97
N ASP A 257 -16.87 -0.63 18.23
CA ASP A 257 -17.63 -1.30 19.29
C ASP A 257 -17.95 -2.76 18.90
N PRO A 258 -17.73 -3.74 19.81
CA PRO A 258 -18.01 -5.14 19.51
C PRO A 258 -19.49 -5.43 19.19
N ALA A 259 -20.43 -4.74 19.83
CA ALA A 259 -21.85 -4.96 19.55
C ALA A 259 -22.22 -4.40 18.16
N LEU A 260 -21.69 -3.22 17.81
CA LEU A 260 -21.83 -2.66 16.46
C LEU A 260 -21.21 -3.58 15.39
N PHE A 261 -20.03 -4.15 15.65
CA PHE A 261 -19.42 -5.10 14.72
C PHE A 261 -20.34 -6.30 14.47
N GLU A 262 -20.84 -6.91 15.56
CA GLU A 262 -21.72 -8.09 15.48
C GLU A 262 -23.04 -7.78 14.77
N SER A 263 -23.64 -6.61 14.98
CA SER A 263 -24.93 -6.25 14.38
C SER A 263 -24.81 -5.77 12.93
N ASP A 264 -23.83 -4.93 12.62
CA ASP A 264 -23.81 -4.17 11.37
C ASP A 264 -22.73 -4.65 10.39
N MET A 265 -21.63 -5.24 10.86
CA MET A 265 -20.48 -5.58 10.01
C MET A 265 -20.37 -7.07 9.69
N LYS A 266 -20.55 -7.95 10.69
CA LYS A 266 -20.29 -9.37 10.55
C LYS A 266 -21.06 -10.02 9.40
N GLY A 267 -20.34 -10.77 8.57
CA GLY A 267 -20.84 -11.40 7.35
C GLY A 267 -21.07 -10.45 6.17
N ARG A 268 -20.92 -9.13 6.35
CA ARG A 268 -21.10 -8.15 5.27
C ARG A 268 -19.86 -8.07 4.36
N PRO A 269 -20.05 -7.66 3.10
CA PRO A 269 -18.93 -7.43 2.18
C PRO A 269 -17.91 -6.45 2.78
N ALA A 270 -16.65 -6.86 2.75
CA ALA A 270 -15.50 -6.07 3.18
C ALA A 270 -14.54 -5.77 2.01
N VAL A 271 -14.52 -6.64 1.01
CA VAL A 271 -13.79 -6.42 -0.24
C VAL A 271 -14.70 -6.76 -1.40
N ILE A 272 -14.80 -5.84 -2.36
CA ILE A 272 -15.65 -5.97 -3.54
C ILE A 272 -14.80 -5.75 -4.78
N GLU A 273 -14.89 -6.66 -5.74
CA GLU A 273 -14.38 -6.50 -7.09
C GLU A 273 -15.55 -6.19 -8.02
N ALA A 274 -15.39 -5.25 -8.95
CA ALA A 274 -16.43 -4.92 -9.92
C ALA A 274 -15.83 -4.63 -11.30
N SER A 275 -16.57 -5.02 -12.32
CA SER A 275 -16.23 -4.71 -13.70
C SER A 275 -17.52 -4.46 -14.47
N GLY A 276 -17.76 -3.21 -14.87
CA GLY A 276 -18.97 -2.83 -15.59
C GLY A 276 -18.78 -1.65 -16.54
N PRO A 277 -19.88 -1.10 -17.08
CA PRO A 277 -19.84 0.00 -18.04
C PRO A 277 -19.32 1.32 -17.44
N ARG A 278 -19.23 1.43 -16.12
CA ARG A 278 -18.71 2.60 -15.39
C ARG A 278 -17.25 2.44 -14.94
N GLY A 279 -16.57 1.42 -15.48
CA GLY A 279 -15.18 1.10 -15.19
C GLY A 279 -15.00 -0.18 -14.38
N ARG A 280 -13.75 -0.43 -13.99
CA ARG A 280 -13.34 -1.57 -13.16
C ARG A 280 -12.79 -1.04 -11.85
N ALA A 281 -13.14 -1.68 -10.74
CA ALA A 281 -12.66 -1.24 -9.44
C ALA A 281 -12.57 -2.36 -8.43
N ILE A 282 -11.64 -2.20 -7.49
CA ILE A 282 -11.55 -3.02 -6.27
C ILE A 282 -11.69 -2.08 -5.07
N LEU A 283 -12.67 -2.39 -4.22
CA LEU A 283 -13.01 -1.61 -3.04
C LEU A 283 -12.61 -2.41 -1.81
N PHE A 284 -11.75 -1.82 -1.00
CA PHE A 284 -11.38 -2.31 0.32
C PHE A 284 -12.09 -1.45 1.38
N SER A 285 -12.98 -2.06 2.15
CA SER A 285 -13.46 -1.45 3.38
C SER A 285 -12.35 -1.32 4.42
N PRO A 286 -11.56 -2.37 4.73
CA PRO A 286 -10.37 -2.23 5.57
C PRO A 286 -9.18 -1.66 4.78
N HIS A 287 -8.03 -1.56 5.44
CA HIS A 287 -6.81 -0.95 4.90
C HIS A 287 -5.70 -1.98 4.70
N PRO A 288 -5.69 -2.75 3.60
CA PRO A 288 -4.60 -3.67 3.32
C PRO A 288 -3.26 -2.95 3.15
N GLU A 289 -3.25 -1.68 2.74
CA GLU A 289 -2.05 -0.85 2.56
C GLU A 289 -1.40 -0.42 3.88
N MET A 290 -2.17 -0.36 4.97
CA MET A 290 -1.65 0.02 6.30
C MET A 290 -0.95 -1.16 7.00
N GLY A 291 -1.44 -2.37 6.72
CA GLY A 291 -0.87 -3.65 7.13
C GLY A 291 -0.37 -3.73 8.57
N ASP A 292 0.73 -4.46 8.74
CA ASP A 292 1.30 -4.75 10.05
C ASP A 292 1.89 -3.52 10.73
N LEU A 293 2.26 -2.50 9.95
CA LEU A 293 2.76 -1.25 10.51
C LEU A 293 1.69 -0.59 11.40
N LEU A 294 0.48 -0.41 10.89
CA LEU A 294 -0.58 0.18 11.72
C LEU A 294 -1.02 -0.79 12.84
N ARG A 295 -1.13 -2.09 12.56
CA ARG A 295 -1.50 -3.10 13.58
C ARG A 295 -0.54 -3.06 14.77
N LYS A 296 0.77 -2.96 14.53
CA LYS A 296 1.82 -2.85 15.56
C LYS A 296 1.52 -1.71 16.52
N TYR A 297 1.21 -0.52 16.00
CA TYR A 297 0.98 0.65 16.84
C TYR A 297 -0.40 0.70 17.47
N MET A 298 -1.43 0.10 16.86
CA MET A 298 -2.72 -0.12 17.53
C MET A 298 -2.56 -1.10 18.71
N SER A 299 -1.75 -2.14 18.53
CA SER A 299 -1.39 -3.08 19.60
C SER A 299 -0.54 -2.40 20.69
N LEU A 300 0.42 -1.54 20.33
CA LEU A 300 1.19 -0.75 21.30
C LEU A 300 0.26 0.10 22.19
N ASP A 301 -0.66 0.82 21.56
CA ASP A 301 -1.57 1.75 22.24
C ASP A 301 -2.60 1.05 23.14
N GLY A 302 -3.13 -0.09 22.70
CA GLY A 302 -4.14 -0.86 23.43
C GLY A 302 -3.61 -2.09 24.17
N TYR A 303 -3.29 -3.15 23.41
CA TYR A 303 -2.97 -4.47 23.95
C TYR A 303 -1.73 -4.45 24.85
N VAL A 304 -0.62 -3.90 24.37
CA VAL A 304 0.66 -3.88 25.07
C VAL A 304 0.55 -3.08 26.36
N ARG A 305 0.00 -1.86 26.30
CA ARG A 305 -0.22 -1.03 27.49
C ARG A 305 -1.01 -1.78 28.57
N LYS A 306 -2.05 -2.52 28.17
CA LYS A 306 -2.91 -3.28 29.10
C LYS A 306 -2.21 -4.49 29.71
N TYR A 307 -1.45 -5.25 28.92
CA TYR A 307 -0.90 -6.55 29.34
C TYR A 307 0.56 -6.52 29.77
N LEU A 308 1.28 -5.41 29.56
CA LEU A 308 2.66 -5.24 29.98
C LEU A 308 2.86 -5.54 31.49
N PRO A 309 2.03 -5.04 32.44
CA PRO A 309 2.21 -5.34 33.86
C PRO A 309 1.96 -6.81 34.23
N ILE A 310 1.30 -7.58 33.35
CA ILE A 310 0.88 -8.97 33.60
C ILE A 310 1.84 -9.96 32.95
N ARG A 311 2.25 -9.68 31.71
CA ARG A 311 3.07 -10.58 30.88
C ARG A 311 4.55 -10.19 30.86
N GLY A 312 4.88 -8.97 31.31
CA GLY A 312 6.24 -8.45 31.36
C GLY A 312 6.76 -7.92 30.02
N ARG A 313 7.85 -7.17 30.10
CA ARG A 313 8.48 -6.44 28.98
C ARG A 313 8.89 -7.33 27.82
N LYS A 314 9.54 -8.47 28.10
CA LYS A 314 10.04 -9.40 27.07
C LYS A 314 8.92 -9.86 26.13
N VAL A 315 7.79 -10.31 26.68
CA VAL A 315 6.66 -10.82 25.88
C VAL A 315 6.06 -9.70 25.01
N MET A 316 5.97 -8.48 25.54
CA MET A 316 5.44 -7.34 24.78
C MET A 316 6.40 -6.89 23.67
N ASP A 317 7.70 -6.94 23.92
CA ASP A 317 8.71 -6.66 22.88
C ASP A 317 8.69 -7.72 21.77
N GLU A 318 8.61 -9.01 22.12
CA GLU A 318 8.44 -10.12 21.16
C GLU A 318 7.14 -9.95 20.34
N THR A 319 6.05 -9.49 20.98
CA THR A 319 4.79 -9.18 20.28
C THR A 319 4.97 -8.08 19.24
N LEU A 320 5.66 -6.99 19.60
CA LEU A 320 5.82 -5.84 18.72
C LEU A 320 6.82 -6.09 17.59
N THR A 321 7.80 -6.96 17.80
CA THR A 321 8.80 -7.36 16.79
C THR A 321 8.27 -8.40 15.81
N PHE A 322 7.18 -9.11 16.15
CA PHE A 322 6.52 -10.06 15.24
C PHE A 322 5.87 -9.38 14.02
N TYR A 323 5.39 -8.14 14.17
CA TYR A 323 4.78 -7.38 13.08
C TYR A 323 5.80 -7.06 11.99
N ARG A 324 5.50 -7.45 10.75
CA ARG A 324 6.39 -7.28 9.61
C ARG A 324 5.96 -6.07 8.79
N SER A 325 6.37 -4.87 9.18
CA SER A 325 5.92 -3.62 8.55
C SER A 325 6.19 -3.52 7.04
N LEU A 326 7.21 -4.22 6.52
CA LEU A 326 7.51 -4.31 5.09
C LEU A 326 6.95 -5.56 4.42
N ASP A 327 6.44 -6.53 5.16
CA ASP A 327 5.98 -7.81 4.60
C ASP A 327 4.64 -8.21 5.21
N ALA A 328 3.75 -7.22 5.36
CA ALA A 328 2.40 -7.44 5.86
C ALA A 328 1.65 -8.36 4.89
N PRO A 329 1.09 -9.50 5.33
CA PRO A 329 0.44 -10.46 4.43
C PRO A 329 -0.68 -9.84 3.57
N CYS A 330 -1.39 -8.83 4.09
CA CYS A 330 -2.44 -8.13 3.36
C CYS A 330 -1.93 -7.28 2.17
N PHE A 331 -0.64 -6.97 2.06
CA PHE A 331 -0.07 -6.37 0.84
C PHE A 331 -0.27 -7.27 -0.38
N ARG A 332 -0.42 -8.59 -0.18
CA ARG A 332 -0.75 -9.53 -1.25
C ARG A 332 -2.07 -9.19 -1.94
N LEU A 333 -3.05 -8.64 -1.22
CA LEU A 333 -4.31 -8.19 -1.84
C LEU A 333 -4.12 -6.95 -2.71
N VAL A 334 -3.26 -6.00 -2.29
CA VAL A 334 -2.92 -4.81 -3.10
C VAL A 334 -2.19 -5.25 -4.38
N LEU A 335 -1.26 -6.19 -4.26
CA LEU A 335 -0.54 -6.77 -5.40
C LEU A 335 -1.49 -7.46 -6.39
N ASN A 336 -2.33 -8.37 -5.88
CA ASN A 336 -3.26 -9.13 -6.70
C ASN A 336 -4.31 -8.20 -7.34
N ALA A 337 -4.72 -7.13 -6.64
CA ALA A 337 -5.59 -6.09 -7.19
C ALA A 337 -4.94 -5.35 -8.36
N ALA A 338 -3.68 -4.94 -8.22
CA ALA A 338 -2.95 -4.29 -9.30
C ALA A 338 -2.78 -5.23 -10.51
N HIS A 339 -2.48 -6.51 -10.28
CA HIS A 339 -2.35 -7.52 -11.34
C HIS A 339 -3.69 -7.82 -12.04
N ALA A 340 -4.78 -7.95 -11.30
CA ALA A 340 -6.10 -8.21 -11.86
C ALA A 340 -6.67 -7.02 -12.65
N LEU A 341 -6.39 -5.79 -12.21
CA LEU A 341 -6.91 -4.58 -12.85
C LEU A 341 -6.05 -4.09 -14.01
N ALA A 342 -4.74 -4.33 -14.00
CA ALA A 342 -3.89 -4.02 -15.15
C ALA A 342 -4.38 -4.82 -16.36
N SER A 343 -4.79 -4.12 -17.42
CA SER A 343 -5.22 -4.75 -18.67
C SER A 343 -4.88 -3.88 -19.86
N ASP A 344 -4.92 -4.48 -21.05
CA ASP A 344 -4.66 -3.80 -22.32
C ASP A 344 -5.81 -2.88 -22.78
N ARG A 345 -6.91 -2.76 -22.01
CA ARG A 345 -8.05 -1.89 -22.36
C ARG A 345 -7.68 -0.42 -22.40
N LEU A 346 -6.75 0.00 -21.55
CA LEU A 346 -6.13 1.31 -21.60
C LEU A 346 -4.62 1.08 -21.55
N PRO A 347 -3.93 1.12 -22.70
CA PRO A 347 -2.51 0.80 -22.75
C PRO A 347 -1.75 1.80 -21.89
N ALA A 348 -0.82 1.28 -21.11
CA ALA A 348 0.10 2.04 -20.30
C ALA A 348 0.91 3.02 -21.17
N ALA A 349 0.73 4.33 -20.99
CA ALA A 349 1.62 5.32 -21.56
C ALA A 349 2.97 5.33 -20.82
N GLU A 350 4.00 5.89 -21.47
CA GLU A 350 5.22 6.23 -20.73
C GLU A 350 4.93 7.37 -19.74
N PRO A 351 5.53 7.35 -18.54
CA PRO A 351 5.35 8.41 -17.57
C PRO A 351 5.85 9.74 -18.15
N ASN A 352 5.00 10.76 -18.16
CA ASN A 352 5.41 12.12 -18.45
C ASN A 352 5.96 12.78 -17.18
N VAL A 353 7.21 12.44 -16.85
CA VAL A 353 7.86 12.88 -15.61
C VAL A 353 9.08 13.74 -15.92
N ARG A 354 9.27 14.78 -15.11
CA ARG A 354 10.47 15.61 -15.19
C ARG A 354 11.69 14.77 -14.74
N PRO A 355 12.84 14.88 -15.43
CA PRO A 355 14.09 14.30 -14.94
C PRO A 355 14.37 14.76 -13.51
N ALA A 356 14.70 13.81 -12.63
CA ALA A 356 14.96 14.13 -11.24
C ALA A 356 16.29 14.89 -11.09
N ASP A 357 16.33 15.86 -10.19
CA ASP A 357 17.56 16.60 -9.87
C ASP A 357 18.33 15.87 -8.76
N LYS A 358 19.61 15.57 -9.01
CA LYS A 358 20.47 14.87 -8.05
C LYS A 358 20.64 15.66 -6.74
N ALA A 359 20.77 16.98 -6.83
CA ALA A 359 20.90 17.84 -5.65
C ALA A 359 19.59 17.85 -4.86
N GLU A 360 18.44 17.95 -5.54
CA GLU A 360 17.13 17.91 -4.88
C GLU A 360 16.90 16.60 -4.11
N LEU A 361 17.27 15.45 -4.70
CA LEU A 361 17.13 14.15 -4.05
C LEU A 361 18.06 14.01 -2.83
N ALA A 362 19.31 14.47 -2.95
CA ALA A 362 20.26 14.47 -1.85
C ALA A 362 19.81 15.37 -0.70
N ASP A 363 19.32 16.57 -1.02
CA ASP A 363 18.77 17.50 -0.04
C ASP A 363 17.51 16.94 0.63
N GLY A 364 16.62 16.31 -0.13
CA GLY A 364 15.44 15.63 0.40
C GLY A 364 15.79 14.52 1.40
N LEU A 365 16.77 13.67 1.07
CA LEU A 365 17.30 12.65 1.98
C LEU A 365 17.86 13.27 3.26
N ALA A 366 18.67 14.32 3.15
CA ALA A 366 19.27 14.99 4.29
C ALA A 366 18.21 15.63 5.22
N ARG A 367 17.21 16.31 4.64
CA ARG A 367 16.11 16.90 5.41
C ARG A 367 15.26 15.86 6.11
N LEU A 368 14.95 14.74 5.43
CA LEU A 368 14.22 13.64 6.03
C LEU A 368 15.02 13.00 7.18
N LYS A 369 16.32 12.74 6.98
CA LYS A 369 17.23 12.24 8.02
C LYS A 369 17.22 13.12 9.26
N SER A 370 17.38 14.41 9.05
CA SER A 370 17.36 15.41 10.12
C SER A 370 16.01 15.41 10.84
N SER A 371 14.91 15.39 10.10
CA SER A 371 13.57 15.42 10.68
C SER A 371 13.24 14.17 11.49
N ILE A 372 13.59 12.98 11.00
CA ILE A 372 13.42 11.74 11.75
C ILE A 372 14.28 11.76 13.02
N GLY A 373 15.55 12.15 12.91
CA GLY A 373 16.46 12.23 14.06
C GLY A 373 15.94 13.15 15.16
N GLN A 374 15.57 14.38 14.79
CA GLN A 374 14.98 15.35 15.72
C GLN A 374 13.67 14.84 16.34
N SER A 375 12.85 14.10 15.58
CA SER A 375 11.61 13.53 16.10
C SER A 375 11.89 12.43 17.14
N CYS A 376 12.87 11.56 16.91
CA CYS A 376 13.31 10.57 17.90
C CYS A 376 13.84 11.23 19.17
N ASP A 377 14.72 12.23 19.03
CA ASP A 377 15.37 12.91 20.17
C ASP A 377 14.35 13.63 21.05
N ARG A 378 13.28 14.18 20.46
CA ARG A 378 12.22 14.91 21.18
C ARG A 378 11.19 14.04 21.87
N LEU A 379 11.16 12.72 21.65
CA LEU A 379 10.18 11.88 22.35
C LEU A 379 10.39 11.95 23.87
N GLY A 380 11.62 12.21 24.34
CA GLY A 380 11.90 12.54 25.75
C GLY A 380 11.45 11.48 26.75
N ILE A 381 11.45 10.21 26.32
CA ILE A 381 10.84 9.11 27.08
C ILE A 381 11.83 8.63 28.15
N PRO A 382 11.43 8.59 29.44
CA PRO A 382 12.24 8.02 30.51
C PRO A 382 12.65 6.58 30.22
N ASP A 383 13.87 6.22 30.60
CA ASP A 383 14.34 4.84 30.59
C ASP A 383 13.95 4.17 31.92
N ASP A 384 12.78 3.52 31.94
CA ASP A 384 12.27 2.75 33.07
C ASP A 384 11.96 1.28 32.70
N ASP A 385 11.50 0.48 33.66
CA ASP A 385 11.10 -0.91 33.40
C ASP A 385 9.64 -1.05 32.93
N GLY A 386 8.94 0.07 32.75
CA GLY A 386 7.52 0.15 32.44
C GLY A 386 7.22 0.32 30.95
N PHE A 387 6.05 0.92 30.69
CA PHE A 387 5.61 1.20 29.32
C PHE A 387 6.53 2.20 28.64
N ASP A 388 7.00 3.20 29.38
CA ASP A 388 7.86 4.25 28.85
C ASP A 388 9.22 3.67 28.44
N GLY A 389 9.83 2.79 29.24
CA GLY A 389 11.03 2.05 28.83
C GLY A 389 10.87 1.23 27.55
N LEU A 390 9.73 0.56 27.35
CA LEU A 390 9.45 -0.16 26.10
C LEU A 390 9.35 0.80 24.91
N VAL A 391 8.69 1.94 25.08
CA VAL A 391 8.59 2.98 24.04
C VAL A 391 9.98 3.58 23.75
N HIS A 392 10.81 3.78 24.76
CA HIS A 392 12.19 4.22 24.63
C HIS A 392 13.01 3.23 23.77
N ASP A 393 12.88 1.92 24.01
CA ASP A 393 13.53 0.90 23.19
C ASP A 393 13.08 0.90 21.74
N ILE A 394 11.79 1.10 21.48
CA ILE A 394 11.26 1.23 20.13
C ILE A 394 11.91 2.44 19.44
N ALA A 395 11.93 3.61 20.09
CA ALA A 395 12.54 4.82 19.55
C ALA A 395 14.04 4.62 19.25
N ARG A 396 14.78 3.95 20.16
CA ARG A 396 16.21 3.63 19.99
C ARG A 396 16.44 2.70 18.80
N ARG A 397 15.61 1.67 18.61
CA ARG A 397 15.70 0.78 17.43
C ARG A 397 15.39 1.53 16.13
N LEU A 398 14.35 2.37 16.12
CA LEU A 398 14.04 3.20 14.94
C LEU A 398 15.20 4.14 14.60
N ARG A 399 15.85 4.72 15.61
CA ARG A 399 17.05 5.54 15.41
C ARG A 399 18.21 4.74 14.81
N ALA A 400 18.42 3.50 15.26
CA ALA A 400 19.45 2.62 14.71
C ALA A 400 19.13 2.18 13.25
N ASP A 401 17.86 1.94 12.94
CA ASP A 401 17.40 1.57 11.59
C ASP A 401 17.56 2.72 10.57
N LEU A 402 17.50 3.97 11.04
CA LEU A 402 17.49 5.16 10.18
C LEU A 402 18.69 5.26 9.24
N ASP A 403 19.91 5.11 9.78
CA ASP A 403 21.12 5.27 8.97
C ASP A 403 21.19 4.17 7.90
N GLY A 404 20.95 2.92 8.28
CA GLY A 404 20.93 1.80 7.32
C GLY A 404 19.85 1.95 6.24
N ALA A 405 18.67 2.48 6.60
CA ALA A 405 17.58 2.73 5.65
C ALA A 405 17.96 3.78 4.60
N LEU A 406 18.53 4.90 5.04
CA LEU A 406 18.87 6.02 4.16
C LEU A 406 20.13 5.74 3.34
N ASP A 407 21.14 5.10 3.93
CA ASP A 407 22.36 4.70 3.22
C ASP A 407 22.03 3.67 2.13
N GLY A 408 21.12 2.73 2.44
CA GLY A 408 20.60 1.75 1.48
C GLY A 408 19.80 2.36 0.32
N LEU A 409 19.26 3.57 0.49
CA LEU A 409 18.51 4.30 -0.53
C LEU A 409 19.40 5.27 -1.33
N ALA A 410 20.35 5.94 -0.69
CA ALA A 410 21.12 7.03 -1.28
C ALA A 410 21.86 6.63 -2.57
N SER A 411 22.57 5.50 -2.55
CA SER A 411 23.34 5.03 -3.71
C SER A 411 22.43 4.62 -4.89
N PRO A 412 21.42 3.74 -4.72
CA PRO A 412 20.47 3.44 -5.78
C PRO A 412 19.77 4.67 -6.35
N LEU A 413 19.32 5.58 -5.48
CA LEU A 413 18.60 6.79 -5.89
C LEU A 413 19.48 7.73 -6.74
N ALA A 414 20.76 7.88 -6.38
CA ALA A 414 21.71 8.67 -7.17
C ALA A 414 21.94 8.09 -8.58
N ARG A 415 21.84 6.76 -8.73
CA ARG A 415 21.95 6.09 -10.04
C ARG A 415 20.68 6.23 -10.87
N LEU A 416 19.51 6.28 -10.24
CA LEU A 416 18.23 6.49 -10.94
C LEU A 416 18.15 7.84 -11.67
N VAL A 417 18.83 8.88 -11.18
CA VAL A 417 18.88 10.21 -11.83
C VAL A 417 19.41 10.14 -13.26
N GLN A 418 20.27 9.18 -13.55
CA GLN A 418 20.87 8.99 -14.87
C GLN A 418 20.07 8.00 -15.74
N GLY A 419 18.95 7.49 -15.22
CA GLY A 419 18.12 6.49 -15.87
C GLY A 419 17.12 7.09 -16.85
N ASP A 420 16.20 6.23 -17.27
CA ASP A 420 15.12 6.57 -18.19
C ASP A 420 13.89 7.14 -17.47
N ALA A 421 12.78 7.32 -18.20
CA ALA A 421 11.53 7.86 -17.66
C ALA A 421 11.01 7.08 -16.43
N TRP A 422 11.26 5.77 -16.36
CA TRP A 422 10.87 4.95 -15.20
C TRP A 422 11.70 5.24 -13.97
N ALA A 423 13.00 5.43 -14.15
CA ALA A 423 13.88 5.82 -13.06
C ALA A 423 13.52 7.23 -12.54
N ALA A 424 13.17 8.14 -13.46
CA ALA A 424 12.68 9.47 -13.11
C ALA A 424 11.35 9.41 -12.33
N GLN A 425 10.41 8.52 -12.71
CA GLN A 425 9.15 8.34 -11.98
C GLN A 425 9.39 7.85 -10.54
N ILE A 426 10.26 6.84 -10.35
CA ILE A 426 10.60 6.35 -9.02
C ILE A 426 11.20 7.47 -8.15
N ALA A 427 12.11 8.26 -8.71
CA ALA A 427 12.75 9.37 -8.03
C ALA A 427 11.78 10.51 -7.69
N GLN A 428 10.87 10.88 -8.59
CA GLN A 428 9.86 11.91 -8.34
C GLN A 428 8.90 11.50 -7.21
N SER A 429 8.42 10.26 -7.23
CA SER A 429 7.51 9.74 -6.20
C SER A 429 8.18 9.64 -4.83
N TRP A 430 9.49 9.35 -4.81
CA TRP A 430 10.30 9.48 -3.60
C TRP A 430 10.35 10.92 -3.09
N SER A 431 10.73 11.88 -3.94
CA SER A 431 10.84 13.30 -3.53
C SER A 431 9.53 13.81 -2.94
N HIS A 432 8.41 13.47 -3.59
CA HIS A 432 7.08 13.84 -3.12
C HIS A 432 6.80 13.28 -1.73
N VAL A 433 6.90 11.95 -1.53
CA VAL A 433 6.58 11.35 -0.22
C VAL A 433 7.55 11.82 0.88
N ALA A 434 8.83 12.03 0.56
CA ALA A 434 9.83 12.51 1.50
C ALA A 434 9.53 13.94 1.99
N ALA A 435 9.10 14.84 1.10
CA ALA A 435 8.73 16.22 1.46
C ALA A 435 7.48 16.26 2.37
N HIS A 436 6.47 15.43 2.09
CA HIS A 436 5.28 15.32 2.94
C HIS A 436 5.59 14.66 4.29
N ALA A 437 6.43 13.62 4.31
CA ALA A 437 6.88 12.98 5.54
C ALA A 437 7.67 13.95 6.42
N GLU A 438 8.58 14.74 5.82
CA GLU A 438 9.31 15.80 6.51
C GLU A 438 8.33 16.77 7.19
N THR A 439 7.42 17.38 6.43
CA THR A 439 6.45 18.35 6.93
C THR A 439 5.59 17.77 8.06
N SER A 440 5.10 16.54 7.91
CA SER A 440 4.30 15.88 8.93
C SER A 440 5.09 15.60 10.21
N LEU A 441 6.32 15.11 10.11
CA LEU A 441 7.19 14.88 11.25
C LEU A 441 7.53 16.18 11.98
N GLN A 442 7.72 17.29 11.25
CA GLN A 442 7.93 18.60 11.86
C GLN A 442 6.72 19.06 12.67
N ALA A 443 5.51 18.91 12.13
CA ALA A 443 4.26 19.23 12.81
C ALA A 443 4.04 18.33 14.04
N ASP A 444 4.32 17.03 13.92
CA ASP A 444 4.15 16.06 15.01
C ASP A 444 5.03 16.34 16.24
N ARG A 445 6.20 16.95 16.04
CA ARG A 445 7.06 17.36 17.16
C ARG A 445 6.44 18.45 18.04
N GLN A 446 5.49 19.20 17.50
CA GLN A 446 4.78 20.27 18.21
C GLN A 446 3.37 19.86 18.64
N SER A 447 2.90 18.68 18.22
CA SER A 447 1.54 18.23 18.49
C SER A 447 1.43 17.47 19.82
N ASN A 448 0.20 17.42 20.35
CA ASN A 448 -0.18 16.59 21.50
C ASN A 448 -0.63 15.18 21.08
N ARG A 449 -0.25 14.71 19.87
CA ARG A 449 -0.63 13.37 19.42
C ARG A 449 -0.08 12.29 20.36
N PRO A 450 -0.81 11.17 20.56
CA PRO A 450 -0.33 10.05 21.36
C PRO A 450 1.04 9.55 20.89
N ILE A 451 1.86 9.06 21.84
CA ILE A 451 3.22 8.61 21.56
C ILE A 451 3.28 7.48 20.51
N ALA A 452 2.31 6.56 20.53
CA ALA A 452 2.20 5.50 19.53
C ALA A 452 1.98 6.06 18.11
N ALA A 453 1.23 7.15 17.97
CA ALA A 453 0.99 7.80 16.69
C ALA A 453 2.25 8.52 16.17
N LYS A 454 3.04 9.13 17.07
CA LYS A 454 4.32 9.74 16.71
C LYS A 454 5.34 8.70 16.26
N LEU A 455 5.47 7.59 17.00
CA LEU A 455 6.33 6.47 16.63
C LEU A 455 5.91 5.83 15.30
N LEU A 456 4.61 5.67 15.05
CA LEU A 456 4.08 5.23 13.76
C LEU A 456 4.54 6.13 12.61
N GLY A 457 4.45 7.46 12.77
CA GLY A 457 4.89 8.41 11.75
C GLY A 457 6.39 8.31 11.46
N ILE A 458 7.20 8.13 12.51
CA ILE A 458 8.66 7.94 12.42
C ILE A 458 8.97 6.62 11.70
N GLU A 459 8.37 5.50 12.12
CA GLU A 459 8.63 4.21 11.50
C GLU A 459 8.14 4.17 10.05
N LEU A 460 6.98 4.76 9.73
CA LEU A 460 6.50 4.87 8.35
C LEU A 460 7.55 5.53 7.45
N ALA A 461 8.13 6.66 7.87
CA ALA A 461 9.17 7.33 7.09
C ALA A 461 10.43 6.47 6.87
N ILE A 462 10.85 5.72 7.89
CA ILE A 462 11.99 4.78 7.79
C ILE A 462 11.66 3.62 6.84
N ARG A 463 10.48 3.02 6.98
CA ARG A 463 10.04 1.89 6.13
C ARG A 463 9.83 2.31 4.69
N LEU A 464 9.36 3.54 4.44
CA LEU A 464 9.33 4.14 3.10
C LEU A 464 10.73 4.21 2.49
N ALA A 465 11.73 4.73 3.22
CA ALA A 465 13.11 4.78 2.72
C ALA A 465 13.64 3.38 2.37
N GLN A 466 13.38 2.37 3.21
CA GLN A 466 13.79 0.98 2.96
C GLN A 466 13.09 0.38 1.73
N ALA A 467 11.77 0.57 1.60
CA ALA A 467 11.00 0.05 0.47
C ALA A 467 11.44 0.69 -0.85
N TRP A 468 11.72 2.00 -0.86
CA TRP A 468 12.27 2.69 -2.03
C TRP A 468 13.68 2.22 -2.38
N GLY A 469 14.53 1.95 -1.40
CA GLY A 469 15.86 1.41 -1.64
C GLY A 469 15.82 0.04 -2.31
N LEU A 470 14.89 -0.83 -1.90
CA LEU A 470 14.62 -2.12 -2.54
C LEU A 470 14.08 -1.94 -3.97
N LEU A 471 13.08 -1.08 -4.15
CA LEU A 471 12.50 -0.76 -5.46
C LEU A 471 13.57 -0.27 -6.45
N ALA A 472 14.40 0.69 -6.04
CA ALA A 472 15.45 1.27 -6.86
C ALA A 472 16.53 0.23 -7.23
N ARG A 473 16.97 -0.60 -6.27
CA ARG A 473 17.95 -1.66 -6.55
C ARG A 473 17.43 -2.68 -7.55
N ALA A 474 16.22 -3.19 -7.34
CA ALA A 474 15.63 -4.15 -8.25
C ALA A 474 15.43 -3.57 -9.65
N ASP A 475 15.02 -2.31 -9.74
CA ASP A 475 14.88 -1.64 -11.03
C ASP A 475 16.22 -1.54 -11.76
N LEU A 476 17.26 -1.06 -11.10
CA LEU A 476 18.62 -0.98 -11.65
C LEU A 476 19.16 -2.35 -12.05
N ALA A 477 18.86 -3.40 -11.28
CA ALA A 477 19.27 -4.75 -11.59
C ALA A 477 18.56 -5.31 -12.84
N CYS A 478 17.30 -4.93 -13.08
CA CYS A 478 16.57 -5.30 -14.29
C CYS A 478 16.99 -4.49 -15.54
N VAL A 479 17.62 -3.33 -15.38
CA VAL A 479 18.19 -2.53 -16.49
C VAL A 479 19.55 -3.03 -16.92
N SER A 480 20.32 -3.60 -15.98
CA SER A 480 21.69 -4.04 -16.20
C SER A 480 21.71 -5.21 -17.19
N ARG A 481 21.85 -4.90 -18.49
CA ARG A 481 21.97 -5.90 -19.55
C ARG A 481 23.30 -6.65 -19.47
N ALA A 482 23.16 -7.98 -19.61
CA ALA A 482 23.83 -8.85 -20.57
C ALA A 482 24.84 -8.21 -21.53
#